data_AF-A0A2W6P242-F1
#
_entry.id   AF-A0A2W6P242-F1
#
_cell.length_a   1.000
_cell.length_b   1.000
_cell.length_c   1.000
_cell.angle_alpha   90.00
_cell.angle_beta   90.00
_cell.angle_gamma   90.00
#
_symmetry.space_group_name_H-M   'P 1'
#
loop_
_entity.id
_entity.type
_entity.pdbx_description
1 polymer ?
#
loop_
_entity_poly.entity_id
_entity_poly.type
_entity_poly.pdbx_seq_one_letter_code
_entity_poly.pdbx_strand_id
1 'polypeptide(L)'
;MYQLMLGQENVIDAYLDYIENNPSEILAGLVNILQSANQYSFNIDYALIRFENQIKLINTDMHTKSGYNDQMFNRVHQEFYYELARYQMKKRNYSIGIDALLMCLELSSSSEDDLMCIKCLDMYGEYRSEANETQIKKYKKVIEKLSAPTFG
;
A
#
# COMPACT_ATOMS: atom_id res chain seq x y z
N MET A 1 -3.21 -18.36 6.77
CA MET A 1 -1.89 -17.87 6.29
C MET A 1 -1.21 -18.84 5.34
N TYR A 2 -0.74 -20.02 5.79
CA TYR A 2 0.06 -20.93 4.95
C TYR A 2 -0.65 -21.37 3.66
N GLN A 3 -1.95 -21.67 3.72
CA GLN A 3 -2.74 -22.06 2.54
C GLN A 3 -2.93 -20.90 1.52
N LEU A 4 -3.01 -19.66 2.00
CA LEU A 4 -3.11 -18.46 1.16
C LEU A 4 -1.79 -18.24 0.38
N MET A 5 -0.66 -18.49 1.04
CA MET A 5 0.67 -18.46 0.42
C MET A 5 0.87 -19.58 -0.62
N LEU A 6 0.09 -20.66 -0.53
CA LEU A 6 0.07 -21.76 -1.51
C LEU A 6 -0.95 -21.55 -2.65
N GLY A 7 -1.61 -20.39 -2.71
CA GLY A 7 -2.56 -20.07 -3.78
C GLY A 7 -3.92 -20.76 -3.65
N GLN A 8 -4.34 -21.13 -2.44
CA GLN A 8 -5.66 -21.70 -2.21
C GLN A 8 -6.70 -20.58 -2.03
N GLU A 9 -7.36 -20.17 -3.11
CA GLU A 9 -8.35 -19.07 -3.11
C GLU A 9 -9.53 -19.33 -2.16
N ASN A 10 -9.92 -20.60 -2.01
CA ASN A 10 -11.01 -21.02 -1.12
C ASN A 10 -10.76 -20.75 0.38
N VAL A 11 -9.53 -20.39 0.78
CA VAL A 11 -9.23 -20.01 2.16
C VAL A 11 -9.26 -18.50 2.41
N ILE A 12 -9.42 -17.69 1.36
CA ILE A 12 -9.43 -16.23 1.49
C ILE A 12 -10.58 -15.79 2.40
N ASP A 13 -11.80 -16.29 2.19
CA ASP A 13 -12.97 -15.87 2.97
C ASP A 13 -12.82 -16.19 4.46
N ALA A 14 -12.38 -17.41 4.78
CA ALA A 14 -12.11 -17.81 6.16
C ALA A 14 -10.99 -16.95 6.80
N TYR A 15 -10.01 -16.51 6.01
CA TYR A 15 -8.96 -15.61 6.47
C TYR A 15 -9.48 -14.17 6.68
N LEU A 16 -10.37 -13.69 5.81
CA LEU A 16 -11.06 -12.40 5.99
C LEU A 16 -11.88 -12.40 7.28
N ASP A 17 -12.64 -13.47 7.54
CA ASP A 17 -13.42 -13.63 8.78
C ASP A 17 -12.51 -13.60 10.02
N TYR A 18 -11.34 -14.26 9.95
CA TYR A 18 -10.38 -14.24 11.04
C TYR A 18 -9.86 -12.83 11.33
N ILE A 19 -9.39 -12.10 10.31
CA ILE A 19 -8.79 -10.77 10.54
C ILE A 19 -9.85 -9.72 10.91
N GLU A 20 -11.11 -9.86 10.46
CA GLU A 20 -12.20 -8.98 10.86
C GLU A 20 -12.48 -9.07 12.38
N ASN A 21 -12.31 -10.25 12.96
CA ASN A 21 -12.46 -10.47 14.40
C ASN A 21 -11.20 -10.11 15.22
N ASN A 22 -10.09 -9.71 14.56
CA ASN A 22 -8.82 -9.38 15.20
C ASN A 22 -8.30 -8.02 14.70
N PRO A 23 -8.81 -6.88 15.23
CA PRO A 23 -8.51 -5.54 14.71
C PRO A 23 -7.02 -5.19 14.59
N SER A 24 -6.17 -5.69 15.48
CA SER A 24 -4.72 -5.49 15.43
C SER A 24 -4.04 -6.17 14.25
N GLU A 25 -4.66 -7.22 13.69
CA GLU A 25 -4.13 -8.01 12.57
C GLU A 25 -4.65 -7.55 11.22
N ILE A 26 -5.62 -6.63 11.16
CA ILE A 26 -6.30 -6.26 9.91
C ILE A 26 -5.31 -5.78 8.85
N LEU A 27 -4.41 -4.86 9.20
CA LEU A 27 -3.47 -4.30 8.22
C LEU A 27 -2.50 -5.38 7.70
N ALA A 28 -1.88 -6.15 8.60
CA ALA A 28 -0.99 -7.24 8.23
C ALA A 28 -1.72 -8.32 7.41
N GLY A 29 -2.96 -8.64 7.78
CA GLY A 29 -3.83 -9.54 7.06
C GLY A 29 -4.12 -9.09 5.63
N LEU A 30 -4.47 -7.82 5.45
CA LEU A 30 -4.70 -7.22 4.14
C LEU A 30 -3.44 -7.24 3.26
N VAL A 31 -2.25 -7.00 3.84
CA VAL A 31 -0.97 -7.17 3.13
C VAL A 31 -0.84 -8.58 2.58
N ASN A 32 -1.07 -9.60 3.41
CA ASN A 32 -0.94 -11.00 2.98
C ASN A 32 -1.91 -11.34 1.84
N ILE A 33 -3.16 -10.88 1.94
CA ILE A 33 -4.19 -11.07 0.91
C ILE A 33 -3.77 -10.39 -0.39
N LEU A 34 -3.30 -9.15 -0.34
CA LEU A 34 -2.82 -8.41 -1.50
C LEU A 34 -1.59 -9.08 -2.15
N GLN A 35 -0.63 -9.55 -1.35
CA GLN A 35 0.54 -10.27 -1.85
C GLN A 35 0.13 -11.55 -2.59
N SER A 36 -0.76 -12.36 -1.99
CA SER A 36 -1.28 -13.57 -2.63
C SER A 36 -2.09 -13.24 -3.88
N ALA A 37 -2.93 -12.21 -3.85
CA ALA A 37 -3.70 -11.76 -5.02
C ALA A 37 -2.77 -11.30 -6.15
N ASN A 38 -1.71 -10.56 -5.84
CA ASN A 38 -0.72 -10.14 -6.81
C ASN A 38 0.09 -11.31 -7.36
N GLN A 39 0.43 -12.30 -6.54
CA GLN A 39 1.22 -13.45 -6.95
C GLN A 39 0.42 -14.42 -7.83
N TYR A 40 -0.83 -14.70 -7.47
CA TYR A 40 -1.66 -15.73 -8.09
C TYR A 40 -2.81 -15.17 -8.94
N SER A 41 -2.88 -13.85 -9.12
CA SER A 41 -3.90 -13.16 -9.90
C SER A 41 -5.33 -13.35 -9.40
N PHE A 42 -5.53 -13.49 -8.09
CA PHE A 42 -6.86 -13.57 -7.48
C PHE A 42 -7.59 -12.23 -7.57
N ASN A 43 -8.91 -12.27 -7.69
CA ASN A 43 -9.75 -11.09 -7.60
C ASN A 43 -10.25 -10.90 -6.17
N ILE A 44 -9.66 -9.95 -5.45
CA ILE A 44 -9.96 -9.66 -4.05
C ILE A 44 -10.76 -8.36 -3.86
N ASP A 45 -11.46 -7.87 -4.89
CA ASP A 45 -12.24 -6.62 -4.79
C ASP A 45 -13.26 -6.68 -3.65
N TYR A 46 -13.87 -7.85 -3.48
CA TYR A 46 -14.83 -8.09 -2.42
C TYR A 46 -14.19 -7.93 -1.01
N ALA A 47 -12.92 -8.34 -0.86
CA ALA A 47 -12.15 -8.13 0.36
C ALA A 47 -11.87 -6.64 0.59
N LEU A 48 -11.42 -5.92 -0.45
CA LEU A 48 -11.14 -4.48 -0.34
C LEU A 48 -12.41 -3.67 0.00
N ILE A 49 -13.57 -4.06 -0.55
CA ILE A 49 -14.87 -3.47 -0.22
C ILE A 49 -15.26 -3.80 1.23
N ARG A 50 -15.11 -5.06 1.65
CA ARG A 50 -15.42 -5.50 3.01
C ARG A 50 -14.66 -4.71 4.08
N PHE A 51 -13.39 -4.40 3.80
CA PHE A 51 -12.50 -3.68 4.73
C PHE A 51 -12.39 -2.17 4.45
N GLU A 52 -13.24 -1.58 3.60
CA GLU A 52 -13.10 -0.19 3.16
C GLU A 52 -13.09 0.81 4.34
N ASN A 53 -13.95 0.58 5.34
CA ASN A 53 -14.02 1.45 6.52
C ASN A 53 -12.76 1.36 7.38
N GLN A 54 -12.21 0.15 7.53
CA GLN A 54 -10.98 -0.10 8.27
C GLN A 54 -9.78 0.50 7.54
N ILE A 55 -9.74 0.41 6.21
CA ILE A 55 -8.72 1.08 5.38
C ILE A 55 -8.81 2.61 5.56
N LYS A 56 -10.02 3.19 5.57
CA LYS A 56 -10.19 4.63 5.85
C LYS A 56 -9.70 5.02 7.25
N LEU A 57 -9.95 4.18 8.26
CA LEU A 57 -9.46 4.38 9.62
C LEU A 57 -7.94 4.30 9.68
N ILE A 58 -7.32 3.29 9.06
CA ILE A 58 -5.86 3.14 8.94
C ILE A 58 -5.24 4.43 8.37
N ASN A 59 -5.85 5.01 7.34
CA ASN A 59 -5.36 6.25 6.71
C ASN A 59 -5.49 7.46 7.65
N THR A 60 -6.60 7.54 8.37
CA THR A 60 -6.86 8.64 9.32
C THR A 60 -5.91 8.56 10.52
N ASP A 61 -5.72 7.37 11.07
CA ASP A 61 -4.79 7.10 12.17
C ASP A 61 -3.35 7.44 11.78
N MET A 62 -2.94 7.11 10.57
CA MET A 62 -1.61 7.47 10.05
C MET A 62 -1.43 9.00 9.97
N HIS A 63 -2.42 9.74 9.47
CA HIS A 63 -2.34 11.20 9.38
C HIS A 63 -2.35 11.90 10.75
N THR A 64 -3.03 11.32 11.74
CA THR A 64 -3.14 11.86 13.10
C THR A 64 -1.97 11.48 14.02
N LYS A 65 -1.34 10.32 13.79
CA LYS A 65 -0.18 9.82 14.56
C LYS A 65 1.17 10.20 13.94
N SER A 66 1.22 11.28 13.17
CA SER A 66 2.38 11.82 12.44
C SER A 66 3.60 12.25 13.30
N GLY A 67 3.71 11.73 14.53
CA GLY A 67 4.87 11.81 15.41
C GLY A 67 5.30 10.48 16.07
N TYR A 68 4.66 9.35 15.78
CA TYR A 68 5.11 8.04 16.31
C TYR A 68 6.17 7.43 15.41
N ASN A 69 7.41 7.45 15.90
CA ASN A 69 8.62 6.94 15.26
C ASN A 69 8.71 5.39 15.34
N ASP A 70 7.60 4.69 15.09
CA ASP A 70 7.58 3.22 15.08
C ASP A 70 7.90 2.72 13.66
N GLN A 71 9.17 2.41 13.44
CA GLN A 71 9.69 1.89 12.18
C GLN A 71 8.93 0.63 11.71
N MET A 72 8.46 -0.21 12.63
CA MET A 72 7.72 -1.42 12.29
C MET A 72 6.31 -1.07 11.80
N PHE A 73 5.63 -0.12 12.46
CA PHE A 73 4.32 0.37 12.04
C PHE A 73 4.38 0.99 10.63
N ASN A 74 5.41 1.80 10.36
CA ASN A 74 5.60 2.43 9.05
C ASN A 74 5.81 1.40 7.93
N ARG A 75 6.55 0.32 8.20
CA ARG A 75 6.85 -0.72 7.22
C ARG A 75 5.61 -1.46 6.73
N VAL A 76 4.71 -1.88 7.64
CA VAL A 76 3.50 -2.62 7.24
C VAL A 76 2.56 -1.71 6.41
N HIS A 77 2.51 -0.41 6.70
CA HIS A 77 1.76 0.55 5.88
C HIS A 77 2.36 0.69 4.48
N GLN A 78 3.68 0.82 4.39
CA GLN A 78 4.37 0.88 3.10
C GLN A 78 4.10 -0.37 2.26
N GLU A 79 4.24 -1.55 2.86
CA GLU A 79 3.95 -2.82 2.19
C GLU A 79 2.49 -2.91 1.73
N PHE A 80 1.54 -2.49 2.56
CA PHE A 80 0.12 -2.43 2.19
C PHE A 80 -0.11 -1.56 0.96
N TYR A 81 0.38 -0.33 0.95
CA TYR A 81 0.17 0.59 -0.15
C TYR A 81 0.89 0.16 -1.44
N TYR A 82 2.08 -0.41 -1.30
CA TYR A 82 2.83 -0.92 -2.45
C TYR A 82 2.09 -2.09 -3.11
N GLU A 83 1.61 -3.04 -2.31
CA GLU A 83 0.88 -4.21 -2.82
C GLU A 83 -0.51 -3.82 -3.35
N LEU A 84 -1.18 -2.84 -2.72
CA LEU A 84 -2.42 -2.26 -3.24
C LEU A 84 -2.20 -1.58 -4.60
N ALA A 85 -1.12 -0.82 -4.74
CA ALA A 85 -0.76 -0.20 -6.02
C ALA A 85 -0.58 -1.27 -7.10
N ARG A 86 0.26 -2.29 -6.85
CA ARG A 86 0.47 -3.41 -7.79
C ARG A 86 -0.84 -4.07 -8.22
N TYR A 87 -1.72 -4.33 -7.26
CA TYR A 87 -3.00 -4.99 -7.52
C TYR A 87 -3.88 -4.13 -8.44
N GLN A 88 -4.02 -2.83 -8.14
CA GLN A 88 -4.82 -1.91 -8.93
C GLN A 88 -4.21 -1.66 -10.32
N MET A 89 -2.89 -1.58 -10.43
CA MET A 89 -2.20 -1.44 -11.73
C MET A 89 -2.47 -2.63 -12.65
N LYS A 90 -2.36 -3.87 -12.14
CA LYS A 90 -2.68 -5.10 -12.90
C LYS A 90 -4.12 -5.10 -13.42
N LYS A 91 -5.03 -4.46 -12.69
CA LYS A 91 -6.45 -4.31 -13.04
C LYS A 91 -6.75 -3.08 -13.90
N ARG A 92 -5.72 -2.31 -14.29
CA ARG A 92 -5.84 -1.04 -15.03
C ARG A 92 -6.64 0.04 -14.29
N ASN A 93 -6.77 -0.08 -12.98
CA ASN A 93 -7.36 0.94 -12.11
C ASN A 93 -6.29 1.99 -11.75
N TYR A 94 -5.69 2.62 -12.76
CA TYR A 94 -4.47 3.43 -12.61
C TYR A 94 -4.64 4.60 -11.64
N SER A 95 -5.80 5.25 -11.60
CA SER A 95 -6.03 6.34 -10.65
C SER A 95 -5.83 5.87 -9.21
N ILE A 96 -6.48 4.76 -8.82
CA ILE A 96 -6.38 4.21 -7.46
C ILE A 96 -4.97 3.68 -7.21
N GLY A 97 -4.40 2.97 -8.20
CA GLY A 97 -3.06 2.41 -8.08
C GLY A 97 -1.99 3.48 -7.87
N ILE A 98 -2.05 4.58 -8.61
CA ILE A 98 -1.08 5.68 -8.50
C ILE A 98 -1.27 6.41 -7.17
N ASP A 99 -2.50 6.62 -6.70
CA ASP A 99 -2.73 7.23 -5.39
C ASP A 99 -2.13 6.40 -4.25
N ALA A 100 -2.31 5.07 -4.30
CA ALA A 100 -1.69 4.14 -3.36
C ALA A 100 -0.16 4.17 -3.45
N LEU A 101 0.39 4.16 -4.67
CA LEU A 101 1.84 4.22 -4.90
C LEU A 101 2.47 5.50 -4.33
N LEU A 102 1.82 6.65 -4.56
CA LEU A 102 2.30 7.93 -4.05
C LEU A 102 2.19 8.03 -2.53
N MET A 103 1.24 7.33 -1.91
CA MET A 103 1.21 7.20 -0.45
C MET A 103 2.38 6.37 0.06
N CYS A 104 2.69 5.24 -0.59
CA CYS A 104 3.86 4.43 -0.24
C CYS A 104 5.17 5.22 -0.38
N LEU A 105 5.32 6.01 -1.46
CA LEU A 105 6.50 6.86 -1.68
C LEU A 105 6.64 7.94 -0.59
N GLU A 106 5.53 8.57 -0.19
CA GLU A 106 5.55 9.58 0.88
C GLU A 106 5.93 8.98 2.23
N LEU A 107 5.43 7.78 2.54
CA LEU A 107 5.77 7.04 3.75
C LEU A 107 7.23 6.60 3.77
N SER A 108 7.71 6.00 2.69
CA SER A 108 9.11 5.52 2.57
C SER A 108 10.11 6.66 2.59
N SER A 109 9.76 7.80 1.96
CA SER A 109 10.56 9.02 2.05
C SER A 109 10.65 9.55 3.48
N SER A 110 9.55 9.51 4.24
CA SER A 110 9.51 10.04 5.61
C SER A 110 10.21 9.13 6.62
N SER A 111 10.32 7.83 6.33
CA SER A 111 10.98 6.85 7.19
C SER A 111 12.40 6.49 6.73
N GLU A 112 12.95 7.19 5.73
CA GLU A 112 14.28 6.90 5.15
C GLU A 112 14.43 5.45 4.64
N ASP A 113 13.36 4.85 4.10
CA ASP A 113 13.41 3.53 3.45
C ASP A 113 13.75 3.70 1.95
N ASP A 114 15.05 3.79 1.65
CA ASP A 114 15.57 3.96 0.30
C ASP A 114 15.14 2.85 -0.66
N LEU A 115 15.07 1.59 -0.17
CA LEU A 115 14.70 0.45 -1.00
C LEU A 115 13.24 0.56 -1.44
N MET A 116 12.34 0.91 -0.52
CA MET A 116 10.94 1.12 -0.84
C MET A 116 10.74 2.35 -1.73
N CYS A 117 11.50 3.44 -1.50
CA CYS A 117 11.52 4.58 -2.40
C CYS A 117 11.87 4.16 -3.83
N ILE A 118 12.96 3.43 -4.04
CA ILE A 118 13.40 2.95 -5.37
C ILE A 118 12.30 2.11 -6.03
N LYS A 119 11.68 1.18 -5.28
CA LYS A 119 10.56 0.36 -5.79
C LYS A 119 9.36 1.22 -6.23
N CYS A 120 9.06 2.28 -5.48
CA CYS A 120 7.98 3.19 -5.84
C CYS A 120 8.30 4.02 -7.08
N LEU A 121 9.55 4.50 -7.20
CA LEU A 121 10.02 5.27 -8.36
C LEU A 121 10.02 4.43 -9.64
N ASP A 122 10.47 3.18 -9.56
CA ASP A 122 10.47 2.24 -10.68
C ASP A 122 9.05 2.01 -11.22
N MET A 123 8.12 1.66 -10.33
CA MET A 123 6.71 1.47 -10.69
C MET A 123 6.06 2.76 -11.18
N TYR A 124 6.35 3.90 -10.57
CA TYR A 124 5.81 5.17 -11.07
C TYR A 124 6.33 5.47 -12.47
N GLY A 125 7.60 5.17 -12.75
CA GLY A 125 8.20 5.29 -14.08
C GLY A 125 7.45 4.50 -15.15
N GLU A 126 7.05 3.27 -14.82
CA GLU A 126 6.26 2.38 -15.70
C GLU A 126 4.87 2.96 -16.01
N TYR A 127 4.17 3.51 -15.01
CA TYR A 127 2.78 3.95 -15.12
C TYR A 127 2.56 5.47 -15.22
N ARG A 128 3.64 6.26 -15.34
CA ARG A 128 3.57 7.74 -15.32
C ARG A 128 2.64 8.34 -16.37
N SER A 129 2.46 7.68 -17.52
CA SER A 129 1.58 8.16 -18.60
C SER A 129 0.11 8.16 -18.19
N GLU A 130 -0.26 7.33 -17.22
CA GLU A 130 -1.63 7.18 -16.73
C GLU A 130 -1.95 8.14 -15.57
N ALA A 131 -0.96 8.89 -15.08
CA ALA A 131 -1.12 9.80 -13.96
C ALA A 131 -1.89 11.07 -14.36
N ASN A 132 -2.87 11.44 -13.53
CA ASN A 132 -3.57 12.72 -13.70
C ASN A 132 -2.74 13.90 -13.15
N GLU A 133 -3.16 15.14 -13.43
CA GLU A 133 -2.42 16.34 -13.00
C GLU A 133 -2.21 16.42 -11.49
N THR A 134 -3.20 16.02 -10.69
CA THR A 134 -3.11 16.03 -9.22
C THR A 134 -2.04 15.05 -8.74
N GLN A 135 -2.00 13.86 -9.33
CA GLN A 135 -1.00 12.83 -9.02
C GLN A 135 0.40 13.26 -9.44
N ILE A 136 0.54 13.88 -10.62
CA ILE A 136 1.82 14.45 -11.09
C ILE A 136 2.31 15.53 -10.11
N LYS A 137 1.42 16.42 -9.65
CA LYS A 137 1.76 17.44 -8.64
C LYS A 137 2.18 16.81 -7.32
N LYS A 138 1.45 15.79 -6.84
CA LYS A 138 1.80 15.07 -5.61
C LYS A 138 3.16 14.38 -5.74
N TYR A 139 3.43 13.67 -6.83
CA TYR A 139 4.72 13.06 -7.12
C TYR A 139 5.85 14.08 -7.04
N LYS A 140 5.75 15.20 -7.78
CA LYS A 140 6.76 16.27 -7.77
C LYS A 140 7.06 16.77 -6.36
N LYS A 141 6.02 17.02 -5.56
CA LYS A 141 6.17 17.46 -4.16
C LYS A 141 6.94 16.46 -3.31
N VAL A 142 6.72 15.16 -3.48
CA VAL A 142 7.45 14.12 -2.72
C VAL A 142 8.90 14.03 -3.19
N ILE A 143 9.17 14.11 -4.49
CA ILE A 143 10.53 14.12 -5.04
C ILE A 143 11.32 15.34 -4.57
N GLU A 144 10.71 16.53 -4.57
CA GLU A 144 11.36 17.76 -4.08
C GLU A 144 11.82 17.60 -2.64
N LYS A 145 10.99 17.01 -1.76
CA LYS A 145 11.35 16.70 -0.37
C LYS A 145 12.51 15.71 -0.28
N LEU A 146 12.49 14.64 -1.08
CA LEU A 146 13.57 13.64 -1.13
C LEU A 146 14.91 14.23 -1.59
N SER A 147 14.86 15.18 -2.53
CA SER A 147 16.04 15.82 -3.10
C SER A 147 16.59 16.99 -2.28
N ALA A 148 15.87 17.43 -1.25
CA ALA A 148 16.31 18.55 -0.42
C ALA A 148 17.54 18.12 0.40
N PRO A 149 18.64 18.90 0.38
CA PRO A 149 19.80 18.58 1.20
C PRO A 149 19.40 18.56 2.68
N THR A 150 19.60 17.42 3.32
CA THR A 150 19.59 17.30 4.78
C THR A 150 20.83 18.05 5.28
N PHE A 151 20.65 19.32 5.64
CA PHE A 151 21.68 20.04 6.39
C PHE A 151 21.76 19.40 7.79
N GLY A 152 22.69 18.43 7.93
CA GLY A 152 23.17 17.91 9.20
C GLY A 152 24.33 18.72 9.75
#